data_AF-A0A8S3HIW4-F1
#
_entry.id   AF-A0A8S3HIW4-F1
#
_cell.length_a   1.000
_cell.length_b   1.000
_cell.length_c   1.000
_cell.angle_alpha   90.00
_cell.angle_beta   90.00
_cell.angle_gamma   90.00
#
_symmetry.space_group_name_H-M   'P 1'
#
loop_
_entity.id
_entity.type
_entity.pdbx_description
1 polymer ?
#
loop_
_entity_poly.entity_id
_entity_poly.type
_entity_poly.pdbx_seq_one_letter_code
_entity_poly.pdbx_strand_id
1 'polypeptide(L)'
;TDNTDTNLSVPYSQEGYVHYVVDAVFALAISVQKLIDEKCVSSSKTGVLCKEFFPFDGAKLVSILRNTTFRNELSKRLIKFTSIGDGIGTYDIFQYQITNSTDTQDYFTIGEFSDSDHSNER
;
A
#
# COMPACT_ATOMS: atom_id res chain seq x y z
N THR A 1 6.02 46.95 21.08
CA THR A 1 5.12 45.88 21.57
C THR A 1 4.24 45.46 20.42
N ASP A 2 4.67 44.46 19.66
CA ASP A 2 3.75 43.72 18.81
C ASP A 2 4.18 42.27 18.88
N ASN A 3 3.44 41.50 19.66
CA ASN A 3 3.69 40.10 19.94
C ASN A 3 2.33 39.44 19.72
N THR A 4 2.04 39.12 18.46
CA THR A 4 0.85 38.40 18.04
C THR A 4 1.23 37.18 17.22
N ASP A 5 2.21 36.40 17.71
CA ASP A 5 2.33 34.97 17.38
C ASP A 5 1.15 34.24 18.04
N THR A 6 0.00 34.39 17.39
CA THR A 6 -1.24 33.69 17.69
C THR A 6 -1.05 32.22 17.32
N ASN A 7 -0.62 31.45 18.32
CA ASN A 7 -0.93 30.04 18.58
C ASN A 7 -1.58 29.30 17.39
N LEU A 8 -0.75 28.93 16.40
CA LEU A 8 -1.18 28.20 15.22
C LEU A 8 -1.32 26.70 15.56
N SER A 9 -2.33 26.38 16.36
CA SER A 9 -2.77 24.99 16.59
C SER A 9 -3.60 24.53 15.39
N VAL A 10 -2.96 24.29 14.24
CA VAL A 10 -3.62 23.54 13.15
C VAL A 10 -3.80 22.10 13.63
N PRO A 11 -5.03 21.55 13.66
CA PRO A 11 -5.22 20.15 13.98
C PRO A 11 -4.54 19.28 12.92
N TYR A 12 -3.88 18.21 13.37
CA TYR A 12 -3.25 17.26 12.46
C TYR A 12 -4.30 16.64 11.53
N SER A 13 -4.03 16.67 10.23
CA SER A 13 -4.80 15.94 9.22
C SER A 13 -3.87 14.96 8.52
N GLN A 14 -4.19 13.68 8.62
CA GLN A 14 -3.43 12.62 7.96
C GLN A 14 -3.67 12.68 6.46
N GLU A 15 -2.60 12.71 5.68
CA GLU A 15 -2.68 12.57 4.22
C GLU A 15 -3.26 11.20 3.85
N GLY A 16 -4.28 11.21 2.97
CA GLY A 16 -5.10 10.03 2.67
C GLY A 16 -4.33 8.93 1.95
N TYR A 17 -3.24 9.27 1.25
CA TYR A 17 -2.47 8.34 0.42
C TYR A 17 -1.28 7.68 1.14
N VAL A 18 -1.05 7.95 2.43
CA VAL A 18 0.12 7.41 3.15
C VAL A 18 0.14 5.89 3.17
N HIS A 19 -1.03 5.24 3.23
CA HIS A 19 -1.13 3.79 3.21
C HIS A 19 -0.51 3.17 1.95
N TYR A 20 -0.61 3.81 0.79
CA TYR A 20 0.01 3.34 -0.46
C TYR A 20 1.54 3.32 -0.39
N VAL A 21 2.14 4.32 0.28
CA VAL A 21 3.60 4.38 0.48
C VAL A 21 4.05 3.22 1.36
N VAL A 22 3.31 2.95 2.43
CA VAL A 22 3.57 1.84 3.33
C VAL A 22 3.45 0.51 2.59
N ASP A 23 2.36 0.30 1.83
CA ASP A 23 2.13 -0.91 1.03
C ASP A 23 3.29 -1.16 0.04
N ALA A 24 3.76 -0.13 -0.66
CA ALA A 24 4.87 -0.23 -1.61
C ALA A 24 6.18 -0.67 -0.93
N VAL A 25 6.50 -0.11 0.23
CA VAL A 25 7.70 -0.46 1.00
C VAL A 25 7.62 -1.91 1.51
N PHE A 26 6.47 -2.33 2.04
CA PHE A 26 6.27 -3.72 2.47
C PHE A 26 6.37 -4.71 1.30
N ALA A 27 5.80 -4.40 0.14
CA ALA A 27 5.89 -5.24 -1.04
C ALA A 27 7.35 -5.49 -1.46
N LEU A 28 8.16 -4.43 -1.46
CA LEU A 28 9.58 -4.53 -1.77
C LEU A 28 10.34 -5.34 -0.70
N ALA A 29 10.12 -5.05 0.58
CA ALA A 29 10.78 -5.74 1.68
C ALA A 29 10.52 -7.25 1.66
N ILE A 30 9.25 -7.65 1.49
CA ILE A 30 8.85 -9.06 1.39
C ILE A 30 9.51 -9.72 0.17
N SER A 31 9.59 -9.02 -0.95
CA SER A 31 10.15 -9.57 -2.19
C SER A 31 11.67 -9.74 -2.12
N VAL A 32 12.37 -8.79 -1.48
CA VAL A 32 13.80 -8.91 -1.19
C VAL A 32 14.07 -10.06 -0.22
N GLN A 33 13.26 -10.19 0.84
CA GLN A 33 13.36 -11.29 1.78
C GLN A 33 13.21 -12.66 1.09
N LYS A 34 12.21 -12.81 0.21
CA LYS A 34 12.05 -14.03 -0.60
C LYS A 34 13.26 -14.31 -1.50
N LEU A 35 13.84 -13.27 -2.11
CA LEU A 35 15.03 -13.43 -2.95
C LEU A 35 16.25 -13.86 -2.12
N ILE A 36 16.41 -13.30 -0.92
CA ILE A 36 17.44 -13.73 0.04
C ILE A 36 17.23 -15.21 0.38
N ASP A 37 16.01 -15.61 0.74
CA ASP A 37 15.73 -17.00 1.11
C ASP A 37 15.96 -17.98 -0.06
N GLU A 38 15.69 -17.57 -1.31
CA GLU A 38 15.97 -18.38 -2.50
C GLU A 38 17.47 -18.50 -2.84
N LYS A 39 18.24 -17.42 -2.67
CA LYS A 39 19.68 -17.39 -3.02
C LYS A 39 20.55 -17.93 -1.88
N CYS A 40 20.12 -17.75 -0.64
CA CYS A 40 20.90 -18.00 0.56
C CYS A 40 20.43 -19.24 1.32
N VAL A 41 19.91 -20.25 0.60
CA VAL A 41 19.43 -21.52 1.19
C VAL A 41 20.51 -22.24 2.01
N SER A 42 21.79 -22.06 1.68
CA SER A 42 22.93 -22.60 2.41
C SER A 42 23.14 -21.96 3.79
N SER A 43 22.54 -20.80 4.04
CA SER A 43 22.56 -20.16 5.35
C SER A 43 21.52 -20.82 6.24
N SER A 44 21.96 -21.39 7.37
CA SER A 44 21.09 -22.02 8.39
C SER A 44 20.08 -21.06 9.04
N LYS A 45 20.03 -19.79 8.61
CA LYS A 45 19.18 -18.74 9.15
C LYS A 45 18.46 -18.00 8.01
N THR A 46 17.13 -18.03 8.02
CA THR A 46 16.24 -17.27 7.13
C THR A 46 16.53 -15.76 7.24
N GLY A 47 16.54 -15.05 6.12
CA GLY A 47 16.79 -13.59 6.08
C GLY A 47 18.22 -13.12 6.32
N VAL A 48 19.20 -14.04 6.34
CA VAL A 48 20.61 -13.66 6.38
C VAL A 48 21.16 -13.55 4.95
N LEU A 49 21.79 -12.42 4.65
CA LEU A 49 22.46 -12.18 3.38
C LEU A 49 23.71 -13.07 3.24
N CYS A 50 23.89 -13.66 2.07
CA CYS A 50 25.00 -14.55 1.73
C CYS A 50 25.80 -14.00 0.54
N LYS A 51 26.93 -14.64 0.22
CA LYS A 51 27.78 -14.21 -0.91
C LYS A 51 27.12 -14.47 -2.26
N GLU A 52 26.28 -15.50 -2.33
CA GLU A 52 25.53 -15.95 -3.50
C GLU A 52 24.40 -14.97 -3.89
N PHE A 53 24.05 -14.04 -3.01
CA PHE A 53 23.16 -12.93 -3.33
C PHE A 53 23.81 -11.97 -4.35
N PHE A 54 25.14 -11.97 -4.45
CA PHE A 54 25.88 -11.15 -5.40
C PHE A 54 26.43 -12.00 -6.56
N PRO A 55 26.33 -11.52 -7.82
CA PRO A 55 25.74 -10.25 -8.24
C PRO A 55 24.22 -10.22 -8.08
N PHE A 56 23.67 -9.04 -7.77
CA PHE A 56 22.25 -8.84 -7.54
C PHE A 56 21.44 -9.05 -8.83
N ASP A 57 20.44 -9.92 -8.77
CA ASP A 57 19.57 -10.24 -9.90
C ASP A 57 18.26 -9.43 -9.84
N GLY A 58 18.28 -8.24 -10.45
CA GLY A 58 17.12 -7.35 -10.48
C GLY A 58 15.93 -7.91 -11.27
N ALA A 59 16.19 -8.68 -12.34
CA ALA A 59 15.12 -9.30 -13.12
C ALA A 59 14.37 -10.34 -12.29
N LYS A 60 15.11 -11.14 -11.50
CA LYS A 60 14.53 -12.07 -10.56
C LYS A 60 13.76 -11.35 -9.45
N LEU A 61 14.28 -10.25 -8.89
CA LEU A 61 13.53 -9.45 -7.90
C LEU A 61 12.20 -8.96 -8.47
N VAL A 62 12.19 -8.39 -9.68
CA VAL A 62 10.95 -7.91 -10.32
C VAL A 62 9.96 -9.05 -10.52
N SER A 63 10.43 -10.23 -10.94
CA SER A 63 9.58 -11.42 -11.05
C SER A 63 8.98 -11.85 -9.71
N ILE A 64 9.75 -11.79 -8.62
CA ILE A 64 9.25 -12.12 -7.27
C ILE A 64 8.25 -11.05 -6.82
N LEU A 65 8.57 -9.76 -7.02
CA LEU A 65 7.73 -8.64 -6.63
C LEU A 65 6.34 -8.70 -7.28
N ARG A 66 6.28 -8.98 -8.59
CA ARG A 66 5.01 -9.16 -9.31
C ARG A 66 4.14 -10.31 -8.77
N ASN A 67 4.77 -11.33 -8.18
CA ASN A 67 4.08 -12.48 -7.59
C ASN A 67 3.93 -12.37 -6.06
N THR A 68 4.30 -11.24 -5.46
CA THR A 68 4.16 -11.04 -4.02
C THR A 68 2.73 -10.65 -3.68
N THR A 69 2.12 -11.44 -2.79
CA THR A 69 0.80 -11.20 -2.22
C THR A 69 0.93 -11.20 -0.71
N PHE A 70 0.35 -10.20 -0.04
CA PHE A 70 0.32 -10.12 1.42
C PHE A 70 -0.85 -9.26 1.90
N ARG A 71 -1.27 -9.47 3.15
CA ARG A 71 -2.27 -8.62 3.79
C ARG A 71 -1.53 -7.57 4.63
N ASN A 72 -1.81 -6.29 4.39
CA ASN A 72 -1.27 -5.23 5.22
C ASN A 72 -2.29 -4.87 6.31
N GLU A 73 -1.89 -4.98 7.57
CA GLU A 73 -2.77 -4.68 8.71
C GLU A 73 -3.11 -3.20 8.84
N LEU A 74 -2.26 -2.30 8.33
CA LEU A 74 -2.51 -0.85 8.35
C LEU A 74 -3.57 -0.44 7.32
N SER A 75 -3.42 -0.88 6.08
CA SER A 75 -4.41 -0.58 5.02
C SER A 75 -5.62 -1.53 5.07
N LYS A 76 -5.54 -2.65 5.81
CA LYS A 76 -6.52 -3.75 5.86
C LYS A 76 -6.85 -4.36 4.49
N ARG A 77 -6.02 -4.09 3.47
CA ARG A 77 -6.19 -4.53 2.08
C ARG A 77 -5.28 -5.73 1.79
N LEU A 78 -5.71 -6.58 0.87
CA LEU A 78 -4.87 -7.60 0.25
C LEU A 78 -4.07 -6.96 -0.87
N ILE A 79 -2.77 -6.82 -0.68
CA ILE A 79 -1.86 -6.26 -1.67
C ILE A 79 -1.43 -7.39 -2.61
N LYS A 80 -1.71 -7.21 -3.90
CA LYS A 80 -1.31 -8.09 -5.00
C LYS A 80 -1.17 -7.25 -6.27
N PHE A 81 -0.46 -7.79 -7.25
CA PHE A 81 -0.20 -7.12 -8.52
C PHE A 81 -0.83 -7.88 -9.70
N THR A 82 -1.21 -7.13 -10.73
CA THR A 82 -1.65 -7.70 -12.02
C THR A 82 -0.45 -8.27 -12.78
N SER A 83 -0.71 -8.98 -13.89
CA SER A 83 0.34 -9.55 -14.75
C SER A 83 1.30 -8.51 -15.33
N ILE A 84 0.87 -7.26 -15.46
CA ILE A 84 1.70 -6.14 -15.93
C ILE A 84 2.41 -5.40 -14.78
N GLY A 85 2.03 -5.67 -13.53
CA GLY A 85 2.66 -5.12 -12.31
C GLY A 85 1.88 -4.00 -11.63
N ASP A 86 0.65 -3.73 -12.05
CA ASP A 86 -0.20 -2.71 -11.41
C ASP A 86 -0.83 -3.24 -10.12
N GLY A 87 -1.07 -2.36 -9.15
CA GLY A 87 -1.91 -2.69 -8.01
C GLY A 87 -3.38 -2.87 -8.43
N ILE A 88 -4.15 -3.61 -7.63
CA ILE A 88 -5.59 -3.74 -7.87
C ILE A 88 -6.29 -2.43 -7.55
N GLY A 89 -7.06 -1.91 -8.51
CA GLY A 89 -7.84 -0.69 -8.35
C GLY A 89 -8.98 -0.89 -7.36
N THR A 90 -8.98 -0.09 -6.29
CA THR A 90 -10.04 -0.06 -5.29
C THR A 90 -10.41 1.38 -5.00
N TYR A 91 -11.69 1.70 -5.00
CA TYR A 91 -12.19 3.08 -4.95
C TYR A 91 -13.33 3.20 -3.96
N ASP A 92 -13.27 4.23 -3.14
CA ASP A 92 -14.38 4.65 -2.30
C ASP A 92 -15.24 5.62 -3.14
N ILE A 93 -16.55 5.38 -3.21
CA ILE A 93 -17.48 6.18 -3.99
C ILE A 93 -18.15 7.18 -3.05
N PHE A 94 -18.03 8.46 -3.37
CA PHE A 94 -18.60 9.54 -2.57
C PHE A 94 -19.73 10.24 -3.31
N GLN A 95 -20.72 10.70 -2.54
CA GLN A 95 -21.75 11.60 -3.01
C GLN A 95 -21.75 12.86 -2.16
N TYR A 96 -21.77 14.01 -2.81
CA TYR A 96 -22.03 15.27 -2.13
C TYR A 96 -23.51 15.36 -1.74
N GLN A 97 -23.79 15.58 -0.47
CA GLN A 97 -25.14 15.65 0.08
C GLN A 97 -25.33 16.91 0.91
N ILE A 98 -26.56 17.46 0.86
CA ILE A 98 -27.00 18.58 1.67
C ILE A 98 -28.07 18.06 2.62
N THR A 99 -27.78 18.08 3.92
CA THR A 99 -28.72 17.62 4.94
C THR A 99 -29.48 18.81 5.50
N ASN A 100 -30.70 19.05 5.00
CA ASN A 100 -31.53 20.21 5.36
C ASN A 100 -31.81 20.33 6.87
N SER A 101 -31.78 19.23 7.62
CA SER A 101 -32.01 19.24 9.07
C SER A 101 -30.81 19.71 9.89
N THR A 102 -29.59 19.67 9.33
CA THR A 102 -28.34 20.02 10.03
C THR A 102 -27.56 21.16 9.38
N ASP A 103 -28.03 21.66 8.22
CA ASP A 103 -27.34 22.64 7.37
C ASP A 103 -25.89 22.24 7.04
N THR A 104 -25.62 20.93 7.03
CA THR A 104 -24.31 20.36 6.72
C THR A 104 -24.24 20.00 5.25
N GLN A 105 -23.15 20.40 4.61
CA GLN A 105 -22.85 20.17 3.21
C GLN A 105 -21.51 19.43 3.13
N ASP A 106 -21.54 18.14 2.78
CA ASP A 106 -20.32 17.32 2.78
C ASP A 106 -20.40 16.14 1.81
N TYR A 107 -19.26 15.51 1.56
CA TYR A 107 -19.13 14.26 0.84
C TYR A 107 -19.32 13.07 1.79
N PHE A 108 -20.28 12.22 1.47
CA PHE A 108 -20.54 10.99 2.21
C PHE A 108 -20.18 9.78 1.35
N THR A 109 -19.53 8.79 1.96
CA THR A 109 -19.29 7.50 1.31
C THR A 109 -20.62 6.81 1.07
N ILE A 110 -20.88 6.43 -0.20
CA ILE A 110 -22.10 5.73 -0.62
C ILE A 110 -21.83 4.30 -1.12
N GLY A 111 -20.56 3.91 -1.23
CA GLY A 111 -20.18 2.57 -1.62
C GLY A 111 -18.69 2.44 -1.87
N GLU A 112 -18.29 1.24 -2.27
CA GLU A 112 -16.91 0.88 -2.62
C GLU A 112 -16.94 0.08 -3.93
N PHE A 113 -15.88 0.19 -4.73
CA PHE A 113 -15.65 -0.62 -5.93
C PHE A 113 -14.26 -1.27 -5.87
N SER A 114 -14.18 -2.54 -6.26
CA SER A 114 -12.92 -3.27 -6.36
C SER A 114 -12.83 -4.03 -7.68
N ASP A 115 -11.74 -3.83 -8.43
CA ASP A 115 -11.47 -4.55 -9.67
C ASP A 115 -11.20 -6.05 -9.43
N SER A 116 -10.95 -6.45 -8.18
CA SER A 116 -10.89 -7.88 -7.83
C SER A 116 -12.20 -8.61 -8.11
N ASP A 117 -13.33 -7.92 -8.04
CA ASP A 117 -14.63 -8.56 -8.06
C ASP A 117 -15.05 -8.94 -9.48
N HIS A 118 -14.49 -8.26 -10.50
CA HIS A 118 -14.65 -8.58 -11.92
C HIS A 118 -13.62 -9.57 -12.46
N SER A 119 -12.57 -9.88 -11.69
CA SER A 119 -11.55 -10.86 -12.10
C SER A 119 -12.00 -12.32 -12.01
N ASN A 120 -13.18 -12.59 -11.43
CA ASN A 120 -13.82 -13.92 -11.38
C ASN A 120 -14.84 -14.16 -12.52
N GLU A 121 -15.03 -13.21 -13.44
CA GLU A 121 -15.99 -13.32 -14.55
C GLU A 121 -15.33 -13.51 -15.93
N ARG A 122 -14.04 -13.87 -15.99
CA ARG A 122 -13.35 -14.22 -17.24
C ARG A 122 -12.69 -15.58 -17.20
#